data_AF-A0A519RIN7-F1
#
_entry.id   AF-A0A519RIN7-F1
#
_cell.length_a   1.000
_cell.length_b   1.000
_cell.length_c   1.000
_cell.angle_alpha   90.00
_cell.angle_beta   90.00
_cell.angle_gamma   90.00
#
_symmetry.space_group_name_H-M   'P 1'
#
loop_
_entity.id
_entity.type
_entity.pdbx_description
1 polymer ?
#
loop_
_entity_poly.entity_id
_entity_poly.type
_entity_poly.pdbx_seq_one_letter_code
_entity_poly.pdbx_strand_id
1 'polypeptide(L)'
;MSGIVGYYNLTEWWLQTFSHEDIIRVKSTFIDEEDFHELTHGDVTYSSRNTIAFLENMANRMIRTKHYDLAKVFLSKAETLIEYGTPSEIHFLYRAFIEYYSEFSLKHNFEKQLEYALKQIDIADSASREIIDKSCYFKIAHRGYELYYDYLKANKKTEEAKALKAKARKEKWNFSYY
;
A
#
# COMPACT_ATOMS: atom_id res chain seq x y z
N MET A 1 -17.80 -14.13 11.92
CA MET A 1 -17.78 -12.70 11.55
C MET A 1 -18.43 -12.58 10.18
N SER A 2 -19.27 -11.58 9.94
CA SER A 2 -20.07 -11.47 8.70
C SER A 2 -19.83 -10.17 7.90
N GLY A 3 -19.15 -9.17 8.48
CA GLY A 3 -18.83 -7.90 7.82
C GLY A 3 -17.72 -7.99 6.76
N ILE A 4 -17.00 -6.89 6.52
CA ILE A 4 -15.94 -6.82 5.48
C ILE A 4 -14.89 -7.94 5.64
N VAL A 5 -14.49 -8.26 6.88
CA VAL A 5 -13.59 -9.39 7.17
C VAL A 5 -14.17 -10.74 6.74
N GLY A 6 -15.48 -10.93 6.92
CA GLY A 6 -16.20 -12.10 6.44
C GLY A 6 -16.25 -12.17 4.93
N TYR A 7 -16.65 -11.08 4.28
CA TYR A 7 -16.74 -10.95 2.82
C TYR A 7 -15.44 -11.33 2.10
N TYR A 8 -14.29 -10.88 2.61
CA TYR A 8 -12.99 -11.20 2.02
C TYR A 8 -12.40 -12.56 2.46
N ASN A 9 -13.17 -13.41 3.13
CA ASN A 9 -12.72 -14.70 3.67
C ASN A 9 -11.51 -14.57 4.62
N LEU A 10 -11.45 -13.49 5.40
CA LEU A 10 -10.38 -13.19 6.34
C LEU A 10 -10.70 -13.57 7.79
N THR A 11 -11.87 -14.18 8.05
CA THR A 11 -12.34 -14.48 9.41
C THR A 11 -11.38 -15.32 10.21
N GLU A 12 -10.89 -16.44 9.66
CA GLU A 12 -9.96 -17.32 10.38
C GLU A 12 -8.65 -16.60 10.71
N TRP A 13 -8.05 -15.96 9.71
CA TRP A 13 -6.84 -15.17 9.88
C TRP A 13 -7.03 -14.08 10.96
N TRP A 14 -8.14 -13.35 10.92
CA TRP A 14 -8.45 -12.30 11.89
C TRP A 14 -8.47 -12.83 13.32
N LEU A 15 -9.24 -13.90 13.55
CA LEU A 15 -9.42 -14.50 14.88
C LEU A 15 -8.13 -15.10 15.45
N GLN A 16 -7.25 -15.61 14.58
CA GLN A 16 -5.96 -16.18 15.00
C GLN A 16 -4.87 -15.11 15.20
N THR A 17 -5.01 -13.95 14.54
CA THR A 17 -3.94 -12.95 14.49
C THR A 17 -4.09 -11.87 15.55
N PHE A 18 -5.32 -11.39 15.80
CA PHE A 18 -5.53 -10.23 16.66
C PHE A 18 -6.01 -10.65 18.04
N SER A 19 -5.28 -10.21 19.07
CA SER A 19 -5.76 -10.28 20.46
C SER A 19 -6.91 -9.30 20.69
N HIS A 20 -7.57 -9.41 21.84
CA HIS A 20 -8.59 -8.42 22.22
C HIS A 20 -8.02 -6.99 22.30
N GLU A 21 -6.80 -6.84 22.82
CA GLU A 21 -6.11 -5.55 22.88
C GLU A 21 -5.82 -4.99 21.49
N ASP A 22 -5.39 -5.86 20.55
CA ASP A 22 -5.17 -5.45 19.17
C ASP A 22 -6.47 -4.99 18.50
N ILE A 23 -7.58 -5.70 18.75
CA ILE A 23 -8.91 -5.32 18.23
C ILE A 23 -9.32 -3.95 18.76
N ILE A 24 -9.10 -3.66 20.06
CA ILE A 24 -9.36 -2.33 20.63
C ILE A 24 -8.51 -1.26 19.93
N ARG A 25 -7.23 -1.54 19.69
CA ARG A 25 -6.32 -0.62 19.00
C ARG A 25 -6.75 -0.39 17.55
N VAL A 26 -7.13 -1.43 16.82
CA VAL A 26 -7.69 -1.31 15.47
C VAL A 26 -8.96 -0.46 15.50
N LYS A 27 -9.89 -0.74 16.41
CA LYS A 27 -11.12 0.06 16.58
C LYS A 27 -10.83 1.53 16.81
N SER A 28 -9.81 1.85 17.62
CA SER A 28 -9.45 3.24 17.95
C SER A 28 -8.96 4.08 16.74
N THR A 29 -8.69 3.44 15.60
CA THR A 29 -8.28 4.12 14.37
C THR A 29 -9.45 4.52 13.46
N PHE A 30 -10.67 4.11 13.81
CA PHE A 30 -11.89 4.52 13.14
C PHE A 30 -12.44 5.78 13.81
N ILE A 31 -13.00 6.68 13.00
CA ILE A 31 -13.59 7.92 13.50
C ILE A 31 -14.95 7.58 14.14
N ASP A 32 -15.75 6.78 13.42
CA ASP A 32 -17.08 6.39 13.85
C ASP A 32 -17.12 4.91 14.24
N GLU A 33 -17.85 4.58 15.31
CA GLU A 33 -18.01 3.19 15.75
C GLU A 33 -18.74 2.33 14.71
N GLU A 34 -19.57 2.95 13.86
CA GLU A 34 -20.29 2.30 12.77
C GLU A 34 -19.33 1.76 11.70
N ASP A 35 -18.31 2.52 11.29
CA ASP A 35 -17.29 2.04 10.34
C ASP A 35 -16.57 0.78 10.86
N PHE A 36 -16.28 0.73 12.17
CA PHE A 36 -15.68 -0.46 12.78
C PHE A 36 -16.69 -1.60 12.93
N HIS A 37 -17.97 -1.28 13.13
CA HIS A 37 -19.02 -2.29 13.17
C HIS A 37 -19.11 -3.02 11.83
N GLU A 38 -19.15 -2.29 10.70
CA GLU A 38 -19.18 -2.84 9.35
C GLU A 38 -17.95 -3.72 9.01
N LEU A 39 -16.80 -3.42 9.63
CA LEU A 39 -15.59 -4.24 9.47
C LEU A 39 -15.83 -5.70 9.88
N THR A 40 -16.63 -5.90 10.93
CA THR A 40 -16.73 -7.20 11.65
C THR A 40 -18.14 -7.80 11.63
N HIS A 41 -19.16 -6.99 11.36
CA HIS A 41 -20.59 -7.32 11.38
C HIS A 41 -21.31 -6.75 10.14
N GLY A 42 -22.55 -7.18 9.94
CA GLY A 42 -23.35 -6.85 8.75
C GLY A 42 -23.24 -7.90 7.65
N ASP A 43 -24.02 -7.74 6.58
CA ASP A 43 -23.99 -8.60 5.39
C ASP A 43 -23.46 -7.80 4.20
N VAL A 44 -22.13 -7.77 4.06
CA VAL A 44 -21.47 -7.12 2.93
C VAL A 44 -21.59 -8.05 1.72
N THR A 45 -22.36 -7.63 0.72
CA THR A 45 -22.60 -8.41 -0.51
C THR A 45 -21.83 -7.88 -1.72
N TYR A 46 -21.26 -6.68 -1.60
CA TYR A 46 -20.51 -6.03 -2.68
C TYR A 46 -19.40 -5.12 -2.12
N SER A 47 -18.25 -5.13 -2.78
CA SER A 47 -17.22 -4.11 -2.60
C SER A 47 -16.58 -3.76 -3.94
N SER A 48 -16.26 -2.49 -4.14
CA SER A 48 -15.48 -2.02 -5.30
C SER A 48 -13.97 -2.24 -5.15
N ARG A 49 -13.53 -2.71 -3.98
CA ARG A 49 -12.13 -3.02 -3.67
C ARG A 49 -11.95 -4.53 -3.61
N ASN A 50 -10.74 -5.01 -3.85
CA ASN A 50 -10.39 -6.40 -3.55
C ASN A 50 -9.74 -6.52 -2.16
N THR A 51 -9.42 -7.76 -1.78
CA THR A 51 -8.80 -8.07 -0.49
C THR A 51 -7.47 -7.35 -0.28
N ILE A 52 -6.62 -7.23 -1.32
CA ILE A 52 -5.31 -6.55 -1.21
C ILE A 52 -5.51 -5.07 -0.92
N ALA A 53 -6.36 -4.39 -1.71
CA ALA A 53 -6.68 -2.99 -1.52
C ALA A 53 -7.28 -2.77 -0.13
N PHE A 54 -8.19 -3.64 0.33
CA PHE A 54 -8.74 -3.54 1.69
C PHE A 54 -7.63 -3.61 2.77
N LEU A 55 -6.76 -4.61 2.71
CA LEU A 55 -5.66 -4.79 3.67
C LEU A 55 -4.64 -3.64 3.62
N GLU A 56 -4.31 -3.16 2.43
CA GLU A 56 -3.45 -1.99 2.21
C GLU A 56 -4.04 -0.72 2.86
N ASN A 57 -5.36 -0.51 2.74
CA ASN A 57 -6.02 0.61 3.37
C ASN A 57 -6.03 0.51 4.90
N MET A 58 -6.23 -0.70 5.43
CA MET A 58 -6.10 -0.96 6.87
C MET A 58 -4.67 -0.68 7.35
N ALA A 59 -3.65 -1.13 6.61
CA ALA A 59 -2.26 -0.82 6.94
C ALA A 59 -1.98 0.68 6.97
N ASN A 60 -2.39 1.44 5.94
CA ASN A 60 -2.21 2.89 5.89
C ASN A 60 -2.89 3.61 7.06
N ARG A 61 -4.08 3.13 7.45
CA ARG A 61 -4.78 3.65 8.63
C ARG A 61 -3.94 3.44 9.89
N MET A 62 -3.40 2.23 10.09
CA MET A 62 -2.51 1.93 11.22
C MET A 62 -1.22 2.75 11.20
N ILE A 63 -0.62 2.98 10.02
CA ILE A 63 0.58 3.83 9.86
C ILE A 63 0.28 5.25 10.35
N ARG A 64 -0.82 5.85 9.89
CA ARG A 64 -1.22 7.22 10.27
C ARG A 64 -1.49 7.39 11.76
N THR A 65 -2.01 6.35 12.41
CA THR A 65 -2.24 6.34 13.87
C THR A 65 -1.05 5.79 14.65
N LYS A 66 0.10 5.57 13.99
CA LYS A 66 1.36 5.11 14.61
C LYS A 66 1.29 3.73 15.25
N HIS A 67 0.36 2.86 14.81
CA HIS A 67 0.30 1.45 15.19
C HIS A 67 1.09 0.58 14.21
N TYR A 68 2.41 0.80 14.16
CA TYR A 68 3.28 0.20 13.13
C TYR A 68 3.39 -1.33 13.20
N ASP A 69 3.26 -1.91 14.38
CA ASP A 69 3.16 -3.36 14.57
C ASP A 69 1.90 -3.93 13.88
N LEU A 70 0.74 -3.27 14.06
CA LEU A 70 -0.50 -3.66 13.39
C LEU A 70 -0.44 -3.39 11.88
N ALA A 71 0.15 -2.27 11.47
CA ALA A 71 0.37 -1.97 10.05
C ALA A 71 1.15 -3.10 9.36
N LYS A 72 2.20 -3.59 10.01
CA LYS A 72 3.02 -4.71 9.50
C LYS A 72 2.19 -5.97 9.31
N VAL A 73 1.28 -6.28 10.22
CA VAL A 73 0.40 -7.45 10.15
C VAL A 73 -0.49 -7.38 8.91
N PHE A 74 -1.13 -6.23 8.66
CA PHE A 74 -1.96 -6.03 7.47
C PHE A 74 -1.14 -6.08 6.17
N LEU A 75 0.00 -5.39 6.12
CA LEU A 75 0.89 -5.41 4.94
C LEU A 75 1.40 -6.81 4.63
N SER A 76 1.82 -7.56 5.65
CA SER A 76 2.32 -8.93 5.48
C SER A 76 1.21 -9.83 4.94
N LYS A 77 -0.02 -9.70 5.45
CA LYS A 77 -1.16 -10.47 4.92
C LYS A 77 -1.51 -10.09 3.49
N ALA A 78 -1.42 -8.81 3.13
CA ALA A 78 -1.65 -8.37 1.76
C ALA A 78 -0.59 -8.93 0.79
N GLU A 79 0.68 -8.95 1.20
CA GLU A 79 1.78 -9.49 0.39
C GLU A 79 1.63 -11.00 0.12
N THR A 80 1.06 -11.78 1.04
CA THR A 80 0.79 -13.21 0.77
C THR A 80 -0.31 -13.46 -0.26
N LEU A 81 -1.08 -12.42 -0.62
CA LEU A 81 -2.17 -12.50 -1.59
C LEU A 81 -1.81 -11.88 -2.95
N ILE A 82 -0.55 -11.49 -3.14
CA ILE A 82 -0.10 -10.70 -4.29
C ILE A 82 -0.39 -11.35 -5.65
N GLU A 83 -0.39 -12.68 -5.72
CA GLU A 83 -0.69 -13.45 -6.93
C GLU A 83 -2.15 -13.30 -7.41
N TYR A 84 -3.04 -12.84 -6.53
CA TYR A 84 -4.46 -12.57 -6.82
C TYR A 84 -4.75 -11.09 -7.06
N GLY A 85 -3.72 -10.22 -7.00
CA GLY A 85 -3.86 -8.79 -7.17
C GLY A 85 -3.83 -8.34 -8.63
N THR A 86 -4.54 -7.26 -8.93
CA THR A 86 -4.30 -6.54 -10.18
C THR A 86 -3.02 -5.70 -10.08
N PRO A 87 -2.37 -5.38 -11.21
CA PRO A 87 -1.18 -4.53 -11.21
C PRO A 87 -1.34 -3.22 -10.43
N SER A 88 -2.51 -2.56 -10.52
CA SER A 88 -2.76 -1.32 -9.78
C SER A 88 -2.81 -1.53 -8.25
N GLU A 89 -3.41 -2.63 -7.78
CA GLU A 89 -3.51 -2.92 -6.35
C GLU A 89 -2.15 -3.30 -5.76
N ILE A 90 -1.38 -4.10 -6.50
CA ILE A 90 -0.01 -4.46 -6.11
C ILE A 90 0.87 -3.21 -6.08
N HIS A 91 0.69 -2.28 -7.03
CA HIS A 91 1.40 -1.01 -7.07
C HIS A 91 1.15 -0.16 -5.82
N PHE A 92 -0.09 -0.06 -5.36
CA PHE A 92 -0.43 0.64 -4.13
C PHE A 92 0.04 -0.11 -2.88
N LEU A 93 0.00 -1.45 -2.88
CA LEU A 93 0.57 -2.24 -1.78
C LEU A 93 2.07 -1.96 -1.60
N TYR A 94 2.85 -1.98 -2.69
CA TYR A 94 4.28 -1.64 -2.62
C TYR A 94 4.52 -0.19 -2.18
N ARG A 95 3.65 0.74 -2.57
CA ARG A 95 3.68 2.10 -2.03
C ARG A 95 3.54 2.12 -0.52
N ALA A 96 2.56 1.39 0.03
CA ALA A 96 2.32 1.32 1.46
C ALA A 96 3.51 0.73 2.23
N PHE A 97 4.22 -0.24 1.65
CA PHE A 97 5.48 -0.73 2.21
C PHE A 97 6.59 0.34 2.24
N ILE A 98 6.73 1.13 1.17
CA ILE A 98 7.72 2.24 1.14
C ILE A 98 7.38 3.25 2.25
N GLU A 99 6.10 3.63 2.38
CA GLU A 99 5.63 4.55 3.42
C GLU A 99 5.88 3.97 4.82
N TYR A 100 5.53 2.69 5.05
CA TYR A 100 5.80 1.98 6.29
C TYR A 100 7.28 2.05 6.69
N TYR A 101 8.21 1.65 5.82
CA TYR A 101 9.64 1.67 6.14
C TYR A 101 10.24 3.08 6.18
N SER A 102 9.50 4.10 5.76
CA SER A 102 9.86 5.51 5.88
C SER A 102 9.53 6.12 7.24
N GLU A 103 8.95 5.37 8.18
CA GLU A 103 8.60 5.91 9.50
C GLU A 103 9.77 5.88 10.50
N PHE A 104 9.90 6.95 11.28
CA PHE A 104 11.04 7.17 12.19
C PHE A 104 11.16 6.09 13.28
N SER A 105 10.00 5.61 13.78
CA SER A 105 9.92 4.53 14.78
C SER A 105 10.52 3.21 14.30
N LEU A 106 10.61 3.00 12.98
CA LEU A 106 11.16 1.80 12.36
C LEU A 106 12.63 1.97 11.97
N LYS A 107 13.30 2.98 12.55
CA LYS A 107 14.69 3.36 12.25
C LYS A 107 14.92 3.59 10.76
N HIS A 108 13.96 4.22 10.05
CA HIS A 108 14.04 4.54 8.61
C HIS A 108 14.83 3.49 7.81
N ASN A 109 14.22 2.33 7.54
CA ASN A 109 14.91 1.26 6.84
C ASN A 109 14.99 1.54 5.33
N PHE A 110 15.99 2.34 4.96
CA PHE A 110 16.16 2.81 3.58
C PHE A 110 16.40 1.68 2.58
N GLU A 111 17.09 0.60 2.98
CA GLU A 111 17.27 -0.58 2.13
C GLU A 111 15.93 -1.24 1.79
N LYS A 112 15.04 -1.39 2.78
CA LYS A 112 13.69 -1.91 2.54
C LYS A 112 12.84 -0.95 1.73
N GLN A 113 12.94 0.35 1.95
CA GLN A 113 12.25 1.33 1.10
C GLN A 113 12.70 1.20 -0.37
N LEU A 114 14.00 1.03 -0.62
CA LEU A 114 14.55 0.82 -1.95
C LEU A 114 14.08 -0.50 -2.58
N GLU A 115 14.06 -1.59 -1.81
CA GLU A 115 13.56 -2.90 -2.27
C GLU A 115 12.12 -2.76 -2.81
N TYR A 116 11.22 -2.17 -2.02
CA TYR A 116 9.83 -1.99 -2.43
C TYR A 116 9.66 -0.91 -3.51
N ALA A 117 10.52 0.11 -3.55
CA ALA A 117 10.57 1.05 -4.66
C ALA A 117 10.88 0.37 -5.98
N LEU A 118 11.85 -0.55 -6.00
CA LEU A 118 12.19 -1.32 -7.20
C LEU A 118 11.06 -2.27 -7.60
N LYS A 119 10.45 -2.98 -6.64
CA LYS A 119 9.25 -3.80 -6.87
C LYS A 119 8.10 -2.98 -7.47
N GLN A 120 7.87 -1.77 -6.98
CA GLN A 120 6.85 -0.86 -7.50
C GLN A 120 7.16 -0.38 -8.92
N ILE A 121 8.42 -0.04 -9.21
CA ILE A 121 8.89 0.38 -10.54
C ILE A 121 8.78 -0.76 -11.57
N ASP A 122 8.96 -2.01 -11.15
CA ASP A 122 8.92 -3.17 -12.04
C ASP A 122 7.52 -3.36 -12.67
N ILE A 123 6.48 -3.14 -11.87
CA ILE A 123 5.08 -3.29 -12.31
C ILE A 123 4.45 -1.98 -12.83
N ALA A 124 5.21 -0.89 -12.85
CA ALA A 124 4.69 0.46 -13.08
C ALA A 124 4.01 0.66 -14.44
N ASP A 125 4.50 0.04 -15.53
CA ASP A 125 3.84 0.11 -16.85
C ASP A 125 2.49 -0.61 -16.86
N SER A 126 2.42 -1.81 -16.26
CA SER A 126 1.17 -2.55 -16.16
C SER A 126 0.14 -1.85 -15.28
N ALA A 127 0.57 -1.31 -14.14
CA ALA A 127 -0.29 -0.55 -13.24
C ALA A 127 -0.80 0.74 -13.88
N SER A 128 0.04 1.48 -14.62
CA SER A 128 -0.39 2.74 -15.25
C SER A 128 -1.44 2.53 -16.32
N ARG A 129 -1.36 1.44 -17.10
CA ARG A 129 -2.38 1.10 -18.10
C ARG A 129 -3.74 0.86 -17.47
N GLU A 130 -3.79 0.15 -16.34
CA GLU A 130 -5.03 -0.12 -15.61
C GLU A 130 -5.61 1.14 -14.94
N ILE A 131 -4.75 1.96 -14.35
CA ILE A 131 -5.15 3.18 -13.64
C ILE A 131 -5.68 4.24 -14.60
N ILE A 132 -5.03 4.41 -15.76
CA ILE A 132 -5.41 5.43 -16.76
C ILE A 132 -6.72 5.07 -17.45
N ASP A 133 -7.00 3.79 -17.63
CA ASP A 133 -8.30 3.32 -18.15
C ASP A 133 -9.46 3.65 -17.17
N LYS A 134 -9.15 3.67 -15.86
CA LYS A 134 -10.12 3.90 -14.78
C LYS A 134 -10.21 5.35 -14.30
N SER A 135 -9.23 6.21 -14.59
CA SER A 135 -9.15 7.56 -14.00
C SER A 135 -8.96 8.66 -15.04
N CYS A 136 -9.96 9.54 -15.13
CA CYS A 136 -9.87 10.78 -15.85
C CYS A 136 -8.92 11.75 -15.11
N TYR A 137 -7.80 12.09 -15.75
CA TYR A 137 -7.06 13.36 -15.58
C TYR A 137 -6.06 13.60 -14.42
N PHE A 138 -5.83 12.70 -13.46
CA PHE A 138 -4.82 12.97 -12.41
C PHE A 138 -3.56 12.10 -12.54
N LYS A 139 -2.39 12.74 -12.71
CA LYS A 139 -1.10 12.05 -12.64
C LYS A 139 -0.76 11.75 -11.19
N ILE A 140 -0.92 10.50 -10.78
CA ILE A 140 -0.57 10.02 -9.44
C ILE A 140 0.96 10.08 -9.26
N ALA A 141 1.41 10.65 -8.14
CA ALA A 141 2.82 10.65 -7.75
C ALA A 141 3.29 9.21 -7.51
N HIS A 142 4.46 8.84 -8.04
CA HIS A 142 4.98 7.48 -7.92
C HIS A 142 6.16 7.44 -6.95
N ARG A 143 5.89 7.03 -5.70
CA ARG A 143 6.88 7.07 -4.61
C ARG A 143 8.16 6.29 -4.90
N GLY A 144 8.05 5.12 -5.52
CA GLY A 144 9.22 4.31 -5.89
C GLY A 144 10.17 5.02 -6.86
N TYR A 145 9.63 5.65 -7.91
CA TYR A 145 10.41 6.44 -8.85
C TYR A 145 11.11 7.63 -8.18
N GLU A 146 10.42 8.35 -7.29
CA GLU A 146 11.02 9.47 -6.54
C GLU A 146 12.17 9.01 -5.65
N LEU A 147 11.93 7.98 -4.83
CA LEU A 147 12.93 7.47 -3.90
C LEU A 147 14.16 6.93 -4.64
N TYR A 148 13.95 6.16 -5.71
CA TYR A 148 15.05 5.58 -6.47
C TYR A 148 15.83 6.66 -7.23
N TYR A 149 15.16 7.71 -7.72
CA TYR A 149 15.84 8.86 -8.29
C TYR A 149 16.73 9.58 -7.28
N ASP A 150 16.23 9.86 -6.08
CA ASP A 150 17.00 10.52 -5.03
C ASP A 150 18.21 9.67 -4.62
N TYR A 151 18.05 8.35 -4.55
CA TYR A 151 19.15 7.41 -4.37
C TYR A 151 20.21 7.52 -5.47
N LEU A 152 19.81 7.48 -6.75
CA LEU A 152 20.75 7.60 -7.87
C LEU A 152 21.49 8.96 -7.84
N LYS A 153 20.78 10.04 -7.51
CA LYS A 153 21.35 11.38 -7.37
C LYS A 153 22.37 11.45 -6.23
N ALA A 154 22.03 10.92 -5.05
CA ALA A 154 22.94 10.86 -3.91
C ALA A 154 24.23 10.08 -4.22
N ASN A 155 24.11 9.04 -5.07
CA ASN A 155 25.24 8.21 -5.50
C ASN A 155 25.92 8.69 -6.79
N LYS A 156 25.64 9.93 -7.25
CA LYS A 156 26.24 10.56 -8.44
C LYS A 156 26.01 9.78 -9.76
N LYS A 157 24.99 8.92 -9.80
CA LYS A 157 24.59 8.10 -10.96
C LYS A 157 23.70 8.90 -11.92
N THR A 158 24.26 9.94 -12.51
CA THR A 158 23.52 10.96 -13.26
C THR A 158 22.77 10.41 -14.49
N GLU A 159 23.42 9.56 -15.28
CA GLU A 159 22.79 9.01 -16.50
C GLU A 159 21.68 8.02 -16.17
N GLU A 160 21.85 7.19 -15.14
CA GLU A 160 20.80 6.30 -14.62
C GLU A 160 19.60 7.10 -14.11
N ALA A 161 19.83 8.21 -13.40
CA ALA A 161 18.76 9.09 -12.92
C ALA A 161 17.97 9.74 -14.08
N LYS A 162 18.65 10.15 -15.16
CA LYS A 162 17.99 10.65 -16.38
C LYS A 162 17.17 9.56 -17.07
N ALA A 163 17.73 8.36 -17.22
CA ALA A 163 17.05 7.22 -17.81
C ALA A 163 15.79 6.85 -17.02
N LEU A 164 15.87 6.87 -15.69
CA LEU A 164 14.73 6.62 -14.81
C LEU A 164 13.61 7.66 -15.00
N LYS A 165 13.96 8.95 -15.07
CA LYS A 165 12.99 10.03 -15.33
C LYS A 165 12.32 9.87 -16.70
N ALA A 166 13.08 9.44 -17.71
CA ALA A 166 12.54 9.14 -19.04
C ALA A 166 11.59 7.93 -19.03
N LYS A 167 11.94 6.85 -18.29
CA LYS A 167 11.08 5.67 -18.10
C LYS A 167 9.75 6.05 -17.45
N ALA A 168 9.79 6.76 -16.32
CA ALA A 168 8.57 7.18 -15.61
C ALA A 168 7.64 8.04 -16.50
N ARG A 169 8.20 8.96 -17.30
CA ARG A 169 7.43 9.76 -18.27
C ARG A 169 6.78 8.90 -19.35
N LYS A 170 7.51 7.93 -19.91
CA LYS A 170 6.99 6.99 -20.91
C LYS A 170 5.82 6.17 -20.35
N GLU A 171 5.92 5.77 -19.10
CA GLU A 171 4.90 5.02 -18.36
C GLU A 171 3.81 5.91 -17.76
N LYS A 172 3.83 7.23 -18.05
CA LYS A 172 2.82 8.22 -17.69
C LYS A 172 2.71 8.53 -16.19
N TRP A 173 3.76 8.25 -15.42
CA TRP A 173 3.85 8.60 -14.00
C TRP A 173 4.34 10.04 -13.78
N ASN A 174 3.88 10.67 -12.69
CA ASN A 174 4.39 11.98 -12.29
C ASN A 174 5.69 11.85 -11.50
N PHE A 175 6.62 12.75 -11.78
CA PHE A 175 7.82 13.00 -10.98
C PHE A 175 7.59 14.32 -10.27
N SER A 176 7.59 14.36 -8.93
CA SER A 176 7.36 15.61 -8.19
C SER A 176 8.49 16.66 -8.38
N TYR A 177 9.59 16.28 -9.02
CA TYR A 177 10.70 17.16 -9.39
C TYR A 177 10.49 17.77 -10.78
N TYR A 178 9.74 18.87 -10.82
CA TYR A 178 9.66 19.80 -11.96
C TYR A 178 10.92 20.66 -12.05
#